data_AF-A0A9E3JSU7-F1
#
_entry.id   AF-A0A9E3JSU7-F1
#
_cell.length_a   1.000
_cell.length_b   1.000
_cell.length_c   1.000
_cell.angle_alpha   90.00
_cell.angle_beta   90.00
_cell.angle_gamma   90.00
#
_symmetry.space_group_name_H-M   'P 1'
#
loop_
_entity.id
_entity.type
_entity.pdbx_description
1 polymer ?
#
loop_
_entity_poly.entity_id
_entity_poly.type
_entity_poly.pdbx_seq_one_letter_code
_entity_poly.pdbx_strand_id
1 'polypeptide(L)'
;DADFNHIPDAAMTIAVAALYADGTSTLRYIASWRVKETDRLAAMATELRKVGATVEEGPDYIRVTPPELLQPATIDTYDDHRMAMCFSLAALDGAARRGNAMRINDPKCVAKTFPDYFETFSGIAQHEIS
;
A
#
# COMPACT_ATOMS: atom_id res chain seq x y z
N ASP A 1 -5.47 -10.25 11.95
CA ASP A 1 -4.26 -10.25 12.78
C ASP A 1 -3.47 -11.49 12.38
N ALA A 2 -2.27 -11.34 11.82
CA ALA A 2 -1.47 -12.46 11.33
C ALA A 2 0.04 -12.16 11.31
N ASP A 3 0.82 -13.24 11.28
CA ASP A 3 2.28 -13.25 11.15
C ASP A 3 2.68 -13.11 9.67
N PHE A 4 3.61 -12.18 9.38
CA PHE A 4 4.13 -11.93 8.04
C PHE A 4 5.67 -12.06 7.94
N ASN A 5 6.34 -12.63 8.94
CA ASN A 5 7.80 -12.78 8.98
C ASN A 5 8.35 -13.56 7.77
N HIS A 6 7.60 -14.53 7.26
CA HIS A 6 8.03 -15.37 6.13
C HIS A 6 7.86 -14.72 4.75
N ILE A 7 7.07 -13.64 4.65
CA ILE A 7 6.76 -12.97 3.38
C ILE A 7 6.82 -11.44 3.52
N PRO A 8 7.90 -10.86 4.08
CA PRO A 8 7.92 -9.46 4.49
C PRO A 8 7.74 -8.51 3.31
N ASP A 9 8.28 -8.84 2.13
CA ASP A 9 8.15 -7.99 0.95
C ASP A 9 6.70 -7.99 0.40
N ALA A 10 6.03 -9.15 0.39
CA ALA A 10 4.64 -9.26 -0.06
C ALA A 10 3.64 -8.71 0.97
N ALA A 11 4.03 -8.68 2.25
CA ALA A 11 3.21 -8.12 3.32
C ALA A 11 2.94 -6.61 3.15
N MET A 12 3.78 -5.87 2.39
CA MET A 12 3.52 -4.48 2.03
C MET A 12 2.22 -4.35 1.21
N THR A 13 2.02 -5.26 0.27
CA THR A 13 0.79 -5.34 -0.51
C THR A 13 -0.42 -5.62 0.38
N ILE A 14 -0.26 -6.49 1.38
CA ILE A 14 -1.33 -6.81 2.34
C ILE A 14 -1.71 -5.60 3.20
N ALA A 15 -0.76 -4.76 3.57
CA ALA A 15 -1.05 -3.53 4.30
C ALA A 15 -1.90 -2.53 3.50
N VAL A 16 -1.76 -2.47 2.17
CA VAL A 16 -2.68 -1.70 1.31
C VAL A 16 -3.99 -2.45 1.09
N ALA A 17 -3.98 -3.77 0.91
CA ALA A 17 -5.21 -4.56 0.80
C ALA A 17 -6.09 -4.46 2.05
N ALA A 18 -5.51 -4.21 3.23
CA ALA A 18 -6.25 -3.91 4.46
C ALA A 18 -7.18 -2.69 4.34
N LEU A 19 -6.93 -1.78 3.39
CA LEU A 19 -7.83 -0.68 3.05
C LEU A 19 -9.18 -1.16 2.51
N TYR A 20 -9.33 -2.44 2.17
CA TYR A 20 -10.54 -3.05 1.63
C TYR A 20 -11.15 -4.10 2.58
N ALA A 21 -10.58 -4.27 3.78
CA ALA A 21 -11.15 -5.14 4.80
C ALA A 21 -12.39 -4.51 5.47
N ASP A 22 -13.21 -5.35 6.11
CA ASP A 22 -14.37 -4.91 6.91
C ASP A 22 -13.96 -4.27 8.25
N GLY A 23 -12.71 -4.46 8.68
CA GLY A 23 -12.23 -3.98 9.96
C GLY A 23 -10.71 -3.94 10.05
N THR A 24 -10.21 -3.72 11.26
CA THR A 24 -8.78 -3.53 11.49
C THR A 24 -7.96 -4.78 11.17
N SER A 25 -6.94 -4.60 10.35
CA SER A 25 -5.93 -5.61 10.07
C SER A 25 -4.63 -5.30 10.81
N THR A 26 -4.05 -6.31 11.46
CA THR A 26 -2.73 -6.22 12.10
C THR A 26 -1.78 -7.17 11.42
N LEU A 27 -0.65 -6.65 10.93
CA LEU A 27 0.45 -7.42 10.37
C LEU A 27 1.58 -7.42 11.40
N ARG A 28 2.02 -8.60 11.83
CA ARG A 28 3.02 -8.79 12.90
C ARG A 28 4.34 -9.35 12.38
N TYR A 29 5.37 -9.21 13.21
CA TYR A 29 6.71 -9.76 13.02
C TYR A 29 7.38 -9.24 11.73
N ILE A 30 7.16 -7.97 11.44
CA ILE A 30 7.71 -7.24 10.28
C ILE A 30 8.81 -6.26 10.68
N ALA A 31 9.52 -6.50 11.78
CA ALA A 31 10.65 -5.67 12.22
C ALA A 31 11.72 -5.47 11.11
N SER A 32 11.85 -6.46 10.22
CA SER A 32 12.77 -6.42 9.08
C SER A 32 12.49 -5.28 8.10
N TRP A 33 11.30 -4.66 8.13
CA TRP A 33 10.94 -3.49 7.32
C TRP A 33 11.72 -2.23 7.69
N ARG A 34 12.14 -2.11 8.95
CA ARG A 34 12.83 -0.92 9.45
C ARG A 34 14.29 -0.82 9.00
N VAL A 35 14.88 -1.95 8.59
CA VAL A 35 16.30 -2.07 8.22
C VAL A 35 16.51 -2.25 6.71
N LYS A 36 15.50 -1.88 5.90
CA LYS A 36 15.56 -1.92 4.43
C LYS A 36 16.19 -0.63 3.89
N GLU A 37 16.11 -0.45 2.57
CA GLU A 37 16.61 0.75 1.88
C GLU A 37 16.01 2.05 2.45
N THR A 38 14.79 1.98 2.99
CA THR A 38 14.10 2.98 3.81
C THR A 38 13.44 2.28 5.01
N ASP A 39 13.02 3.04 6.04
CA ASP A 39 12.11 2.48 7.04
C ASP A 39 10.73 2.30 6.41
N ARG A 40 10.50 1.11 5.83
CA ARG A 40 9.24 0.78 5.14
C ARG A 40 8.04 0.81 6.07
N LEU A 41 8.24 0.58 7.37
CA LEU A 41 7.15 0.58 8.33
C LEU A 41 6.65 2.01 8.54
N ALA A 42 7.59 2.94 8.79
CA ALA A 42 7.29 4.37 8.86
C ALA A 42 6.73 4.93 7.54
N ALA A 43 7.30 4.52 6.40
CA ALA A 43 6.83 4.95 5.08
C ALA A 43 5.39 4.48 4.83
N MET A 44 5.11 3.18 5.01
CA MET A 44 3.77 2.63 4.84
C MET A 44 2.75 3.31 5.76
N ALA A 45 3.11 3.52 7.03
CA ALA A 45 2.21 4.17 7.98
C ALA A 45 1.93 5.63 7.60
N THR A 46 2.94 6.35 7.11
CA THR A 46 2.79 7.73 6.63
C THR A 46 1.84 7.80 5.43
N GLU A 47 2.07 6.98 4.42
CA GLU A 47 1.30 7.00 3.18
C GLU A 47 -0.12 6.45 3.37
N LEU A 48 -0.33 5.43 4.20
CA LEU A 48 -1.66 4.91 4.55
C LEU A 48 -2.52 5.95 5.29
N ARG A 49 -1.90 6.80 6.13
CA ARG A 49 -2.63 7.90 6.78
C ARG A 49 -3.10 8.95 5.76
N LYS A 50 -2.35 9.20 4.68
CA LYS A 50 -2.75 10.15 3.62
C LYS A 50 -4.04 9.73 2.91
N VAL A 51 -4.27 8.41 2.74
CA VAL A 51 -5.52 7.89 2.15
C VAL A 51 -6.68 7.81 3.15
N GLY A 52 -6.49 8.32 4.37
CA GLY A 52 -7.52 8.42 5.42
C GLY A 52 -7.57 7.25 6.39
N ALA A 53 -6.71 6.24 6.27
CA ALA A 53 -6.71 5.12 7.21
C ALA A 53 -6.24 5.54 8.60
N THR A 54 -6.82 4.95 9.63
CA THR A 54 -6.25 5.01 10.98
C THR A 54 -5.15 3.98 11.08
N VAL A 55 -3.92 4.44 11.35
CA VAL A 55 -2.74 3.58 11.42
C VAL A 55 -2.05 3.71 12.77
N GLU A 56 -1.89 2.57 13.44
CA GLU A 56 -1.00 2.40 14.58
C GLU A 56 0.19 1.55 14.13
N GLU A 57 1.39 1.95 14.54
CA GLU A 57 2.61 1.26 14.17
C GLU A 57 3.49 1.08 15.41
N GLY A 58 4.06 -0.11 15.56
CA GLY A 58 4.97 -0.44 16.66
C GLY A 58 6.32 -0.93 16.14
N PRO A 59 7.19 -1.44 17.02
CA PRO A 59 8.54 -1.86 16.64
C PRO A 59 8.57 -2.88 15.49
N ASP A 60 7.60 -3.79 15.46
CA ASP A 60 7.56 -4.93 14.55
C ASP A 60 6.15 -5.23 13.99
N TYR A 61 5.23 -4.27 14.08
CA TYR A 61 3.87 -4.42 13.57
C TYR A 61 3.32 -3.13 12.97
N ILE A 62 2.34 -3.29 12.10
CA ILE A 62 1.46 -2.21 11.64
C ILE A 62 0.01 -2.67 11.75
N ARG A 63 -0.85 -1.77 12.24
CA ARG A 63 -2.27 -1.98 12.42
C ARG A 63 -3.03 -0.94 11.62
N VAL A 64 -3.81 -1.39 10.64
CA VAL A 64 -4.50 -0.55 9.66
C VAL A 64 -6.00 -0.73 9.82
N THR A 65 -6.70 0.33 10.19
CA THR A 65 -8.16 0.38 10.17
C THR A 65 -8.59 1.21 8.95
N PRO A 66 -9.33 0.62 8.00
CA PRO A 66 -9.74 1.33 6.80
C PRO A 66 -10.70 2.47 7.14
N PRO A 67 -10.69 3.58 6.39
CA PRO A 67 -11.71 4.61 6.54
C PRO A 67 -13.04 4.15 5.95
N GLU A 68 -14.10 4.92 6.20
CA GLU A 68 -15.36 4.75 5.48
C GLU A 68 -15.15 5.00 3.97
N LEU A 69 -14.46 6.08 3.62
CA LEU A 69 -14.09 6.45 2.25
C LEU A 69 -12.59 6.75 2.15
N LEU A 70 -11.93 6.19 1.13
CA LEU A 70 -10.54 6.54 0.82
C LEU A 70 -10.45 7.98 0.35
N GLN A 71 -9.40 8.68 0.78
CA GLN A 71 -9.09 10.04 0.36
C GLN A 71 -8.17 10.03 -0.87
N PRO A 72 -8.29 10.99 -1.80
CA PRO A 72 -7.30 11.16 -2.85
C PRO A 72 -5.96 11.55 -2.21
N ALA A 73 -4.87 10.96 -2.70
CA ALA A 73 -3.56 11.15 -2.09
C ALA A 73 -2.43 11.23 -3.12
N THR A 74 -1.40 12.00 -2.78
CA THR A 74 -0.10 11.92 -3.44
C THR A 74 0.84 11.10 -2.57
N ILE A 75 1.37 10.03 -3.15
CA ILE A 75 2.13 9.00 -2.46
C ILE A 75 3.60 9.16 -2.78
N ASP A 76 4.40 9.32 -1.73
CA ASP A 76 5.85 9.32 -1.82
C ASP A 76 6.37 7.88 -1.81
N THR A 77 7.35 7.58 -2.67
CA THR A 77 7.81 6.20 -2.89
C THR A 77 9.11 5.87 -2.18
N TYR A 78 9.84 6.89 -1.70
CA TYR A 78 11.08 6.71 -0.93
C TYR A 78 12.13 5.86 -1.66
N ASP A 79 12.22 6.03 -2.99
CA ASP A 79 13.03 5.21 -3.91
C ASP A 79 12.75 3.69 -3.83
N ASP A 80 11.59 3.31 -3.29
CA ASP A 80 11.15 1.93 -3.14
C ASP A 80 10.05 1.59 -4.14
N HIS A 81 10.40 0.81 -5.15
CA HIS A 81 9.46 0.21 -6.11
C HIS A 81 8.23 -0.43 -5.46
N ARG A 82 8.35 -1.02 -4.26
CA ARG A 82 7.22 -1.65 -3.59
C ARG A 82 6.21 -0.64 -3.07
N MET A 83 6.64 0.53 -2.61
CA MET A 83 5.72 1.60 -2.22
C MET A 83 4.87 2.01 -3.42
N ALA A 84 5.50 2.24 -4.58
CA ALA A 84 4.81 2.59 -5.82
C ALA A 84 3.79 1.52 -6.25
N MET A 85 4.20 0.25 -6.28
CA MET A 85 3.34 -0.85 -6.70
C MET A 85 2.23 -1.16 -5.68
N CYS A 86 2.47 -1.01 -4.39
CA CYS A 86 1.45 -1.29 -3.38
C CYS A 86 0.35 -0.22 -3.43
N PHE A 87 0.71 1.06 -3.48
CA PHE A 87 -0.27 2.15 -3.42
C PHE A 87 -1.06 2.37 -4.72
N SER A 88 -0.62 1.84 -5.86
CA SER A 88 -1.45 1.81 -7.07
C SER A 88 -2.78 1.09 -6.84
N LEU A 89 -2.80 0.08 -5.95
CA LEU A 89 -3.98 -0.72 -5.64
C LEU A 89 -5.08 0.08 -4.97
N ALA A 90 -4.74 1.16 -4.24
CA ALA A 90 -5.72 2.05 -3.61
C ALA A 90 -6.55 2.87 -4.63
N ALA A 91 -6.17 2.85 -5.92
CA ALA A 91 -6.95 3.42 -7.00
C ALA A 91 -8.04 2.48 -7.54
N LEU A 92 -8.03 1.19 -7.16
CA LEU A 92 -8.97 0.21 -7.69
C LEU A 92 -10.28 0.23 -6.91
N ASP A 93 -11.39 0.10 -7.64
CA ASP A 93 -12.68 -0.20 -7.05
C ASP A 93 -12.73 -1.67 -6.61
N GLY A 94 -13.09 -1.90 -5.36
CA GLY A 94 -13.28 -3.22 -4.78
C GLY A 94 -14.74 -3.44 -4.35
N ALA A 95 -15.12 -4.70 -4.20
CA ALA A 95 -16.47 -5.07 -3.77
C ALA A 95 -16.85 -4.47 -2.39
N ALA A 96 -15.88 -4.34 -1.49
CA ALA A 96 -16.09 -3.78 -0.16
C ALA A 96 -16.00 -2.25 -0.11
N ARG A 97 -15.20 -1.64 -0.99
CA ARG A 97 -14.90 -0.20 -0.95
C ARG A 97 -14.42 0.27 -2.32
N ARG A 98 -14.83 1.47 -2.71
CA ARG A 98 -14.29 2.15 -3.90
C ARG A 98 -12.88 2.67 -3.65
N GLY A 99 -12.06 2.66 -4.70
CA GLY A 99 -10.75 3.29 -4.72
C GLY A 99 -10.86 4.81 -4.74
N ASN A 100 -9.72 5.49 -4.81
CA ASN A 100 -9.70 6.94 -5.07
C ASN A 100 -8.45 7.34 -5.88
N ALA A 101 -8.40 8.59 -6.35
CA ALA A 101 -7.31 9.10 -7.17
C ALA A 101 -5.97 9.05 -6.42
N MET A 102 -5.07 8.18 -6.88
CA MET A 102 -3.70 8.03 -6.37
C MET A 102 -2.71 8.66 -7.35
N ARG A 103 -1.94 9.65 -6.87
CA ARG A 103 -0.77 10.17 -7.60
C ARG A 103 0.49 9.57 -7.00
N ILE A 104 1.19 8.71 -7.74
CA ILE A 104 2.46 8.14 -7.30
C ILE A 104 3.61 9.08 -7.71
N ASN A 105 4.38 9.56 -6.74
CA ASN A 105 5.61 10.31 -7.00
C ASN A 105 6.73 9.35 -7.40
N ASP A 106 7.60 9.80 -8.31
CA ASP A 106 8.71 9.03 -8.86
C ASP A 106 8.35 7.60 -9.31
N PRO A 107 7.30 7.43 -10.14
CA PRO A 107 6.79 6.11 -10.51
C PRO A 107 7.82 5.24 -11.24
N LYS A 108 8.88 5.84 -11.80
CA LYS A 108 9.98 5.13 -12.46
C LYS A 108 10.79 4.25 -11.51
N CYS A 109 10.67 4.41 -10.19
CA CYS A 109 11.35 3.55 -9.21
C CYS A 109 10.99 2.06 -9.39
N VAL A 110 9.83 1.74 -9.97
CA VAL A 110 9.41 0.37 -10.32
C VAL A 110 10.36 -0.35 -11.26
N ALA A 111 11.15 0.37 -12.07
CA ALA A 111 12.11 -0.21 -13.01
C ALA A 111 13.21 -1.06 -12.34
N LYS A 112 13.37 -0.96 -11.02
CA LYS A 112 14.24 -1.87 -10.24
C LYS A 112 13.85 -3.34 -10.42
N THR A 113 12.56 -3.64 -10.59
CA THR A 113 12.07 -5.03 -10.70
C THR A 113 11.06 -5.23 -11.82
N PHE A 114 10.28 -4.21 -12.16
CA PHE A 114 9.19 -4.31 -13.13
C PHE A 114 9.04 -3.00 -13.90
N PRO A 115 9.90 -2.74 -14.90
CA PRO A 115 9.89 -1.50 -15.69
C PRO A 115 8.53 -1.13 -16.29
N ASP A 116 7.79 -2.13 -16.76
CA ASP A 116 6.51 -1.93 -17.44
C ASP A 116 5.31 -2.11 -16.50
N TYR A 117 5.52 -1.94 -15.19
CA TYR A 117 4.50 -2.18 -14.15
C TYR A 117 3.23 -1.38 -14.39
N PHE A 118 3.34 -0.05 -14.59
CA PHE A 118 2.15 0.81 -14.74
C PHE A 118 1.43 0.59 -16.07
N GLU A 119 2.15 0.21 -17.13
CA GLU A 119 1.53 -0.19 -18.40
C GLU A 119 0.74 -1.49 -18.23
N THR A 120 1.34 -2.47 -17.56
CA THR A 120 0.68 -3.75 -17.24
C THR A 120 -0.54 -3.54 -16.34
N PHE A 121 -0.38 -2.74 -15.29
CA PHE A 121 -1.44 -2.41 -14.34
C PHE A 121 -2.61 -1.71 -15.03
N SER A 122 -2.34 -0.73 -15.90
CA SER A 122 -3.37 -0.05 -16.69
C SER A 122 -4.04 -1.00 -17.69
N GLY A 123 -3.32 -1.96 -18.26
CA GLY A 123 -3.87 -2.93 -19.21
C GLY A 123 -4.86 -3.92 -18.60
N ILE A 124 -4.78 -4.15 -17.28
CA ILE A 124 -5.71 -5.04 -16.55
C ILE A 124 -6.80 -4.28 -15.78
N ALA A 125 -6.61 -2.98 -15.52
CA ALA A 125 -7.62 -2.15 -14.90
C ALA A 125 -8.77 -1.90 -15.88
N GLN A 126 -9.98 -2.31 -15.48
CA GLN A 126 -11.18 -2.03 -16.27
C GLN A 126 -11.73 -0.67 -15.88
N HIS A 127 -11.92 0.21 -16.86
CA HIS A 127 -12.72 1.40 -16.67
C HIS A 127 -14.17 1.02 -16.96
N GLU A 128 -15.01 0.91 -15.93
CA GLU A 128 -16.46 0.94 -16.15
C GLU A 128 -16.79 2.34 -16.70
N ILE A 129 -17.07 2.40 -17.99
CA ILE A 129 -17.62 3.61 -18.63
C ILE A 129 -19.03 3.76 -18.08
N SER A 130 -19.20 4.59 -17.04
CA SER A 130 -20.52 5.06 -16.60
C SER A 130 -20.94 6.27 -17.42
#